data_AF-A0A2S0MLU0-F1
#
_entry.id   AF-A0A2S0MLU0-F1
#
_cell.length_a   1.000
_cell.length_b   1.000
_cell.length_c   1.000
_cell.angle_alpha   90.00
_cell.angle_beta   90.00
_cell.angle_gamma   90.00
#
_symmetry.space_group_name_H-M   'P 1'
#
loop_
_entity.id
_entity.type
_entity.pdbx_description
1 polymer ?
#
loop_
_entity_poly.entity_id
_entity_poly.type
_entity_poly.pdbx_seq_one_letter_code
_entity_poly.pdbx_strand_id
1 'polypeptide(L)'
;MAMKIRLARGGSKKRPFYRIVAADSRMPRDGRFIEKLGTYNPLLPKDSEERVKMDVERIQHWLDLGAQPTDRVARFLEAAGLREKATRSNPKKGEPGQKAKDRAEEKAAKASAATEAPAEATEAAEAAAGE
;
A
#
# COMPACT_ATOMS: atom_id res chain seq x y z
N MET A 1 -14.14 -22.09 4.97
CA MET A 1 -15.43 -21.43 5.25
C MET A 1 -15.09 -20.15 5.99
N ALA A 2 -15.05 -19.01 5.30
CA ALA A 2 -14.62 -17.74 5.90
C ALA A 2 -15.63 -16.66 5.52
N MET A 3 -16.22 -16.02 6.53
CA MET A 3 -17.11 -14.89 6.33
C MET A 3 -16.28 -13.66 5.99
N LYS A 4 -16.67 -12.94 4.93
CA LYS A 4 -15.98 -11.73 4.50
C LYS A 4 -16.93 -10.55 4.42
N ILE A 5 -16.47 -9.40 4.89
CA ILE A 5 -17.10 -8.12 4.60
C ILE A 5 -16.45 -7.58 3.33
N ARG A 6 -17.20 -7.58 2.23
CA ARG A 6 -16.69 -7.29 0.88
C ARG A 6 -17.57 -6.29 0.13
N LEU A 7 -17.04 -5.76 -0.98
CA LEU A 7 -17.77 -4.91 -1.89
C LEU A 7 -18.42 -5.77 -2.99
N ALA A 8 -19.74 -5.71 -3.07
CA ALA A 8 -20.50 -6.19 -4.23
C ALA A 8 -20.71 -5.02 -5.19
N ARG A 9 -20.37 -5.21 -6.47
CA ARG A 9 -20.55 -4.18 -7.50
C ARG A 9 -21.99 -4.22 -8.00
N GLY A 10 -22.55 -3.03 -8.15
CA GLY A 10 -23.76 -2.76 -8.90
C GLY A 10 -23.57 -1.50 -9.75
N GLY A 11 -24.70 -0.91 -10.12
CA GLY A 11 -24.74 0.22 -11.04
C GLY A 11 -24.63 -0.21 -12.51
N SER A 12 -24.58 0.78 -13.39
CA SER A 12 -24.55 0.58 -14.83
C SER A 12 -23.15 0.78 -15.41
N LYS A 13 -23.00 0.54 -16.71
CA LYS A 13 -21.75 0.79 -17.44
C LYS A 13 -21.30 2.24 -17.21
N LYS A 14 -20.02 2.43 -16.87
CA LYS A 14 -19.41 3.73 -16.51
C LYS A 14 -20.00 4.42 -15.26
N ARG A 15 -20.92 3.79 -14.52
CA ARG A 15 -21.48 4.33 -13.27
C ARG A 15 -21.40 3.28 -12.15
N PRO A 16 -20.19 3.04 -11.59
CA PRO A 16 -20.00 2.04 -10.54
C PRO A 16 -20.66 2.47 -9.23
N PHE A 17 -21.39 1.54 -8.62
CA PHE A 17 -21.93 1.70 -7.26
C PHE A 17 -21.64 0.42 -6.49
N TYR A 18 -21.19 0.51 -5.24
CA TYR A 18 -20.83 -0.67 -4.45
C TYR A 18 -21.74 -0.78 -3.23
N ARG A 19 -22.08 -2.03 -2.89
CA ARG A 19 -22.75 -2.38 -1.64
C ARG A 19 -21.71 -3.05 -0.73
N ILE A 20 -21.66 -2.64 0.53
CA ILE A 20 -20.84 -3.30 1.55
C ILE A 20 -21.70 -4.45 2.07
N VAL A 21 -21.23 -5.69 1.94
CA VAL A 21 -22.02 -6.89 2.26
C VAL A 21 -21.22 -7.90 3.08
N ALA A 22 -21.89 -8.58 3.99
CA ALA A 22 -21.39 -9.80 4.64
C ALA A 22 -21.78 -11.01 3.79
N ALA A 23 -20.77 -11.77 3.34
CA ALA A 23 -20.98 -12.97 2.53
C ALA A 23 -19.90 -14.02 2.78
N ASP A 24 -20.22 -15.28 2.52
CA ASP A 24 -19.23 -16.35 2.46
C ASP A 24 -18.25 -16.09 1.32
N SER A 25 -16.97 -16.26 1.58
CA SER A 25 -15.87 -16.13 0.61
C SER A 25 -16.07 -16.87 -0.72
N ARG A 26 -16.80 -18.00 -0.72
CA ARG A 26 -17.02 -18.87 -1.89
C ARG A 26 -18.11 -18.35 -2.82
N MET A 27 -18.96 -17.44 -2.34
CA MET A 27 -20.07 -16.92 -3.13
C MET A 27 -19.59 -15.95 -4.22
N PRO A 28 -20.25 -15.87 -5.39
CA PRO A 28 -19.90 -14.91 -6.44
C PRO A 28 -19.91 -13.47 -5.93
N ARG A 29 -19.07 -12.58 -6.49
CA ARG A 29 -18.92 -11.18 -6.02
C ARG A 29 -20.25 -10.46 -5.84
N ASP A 30 -21.11 -10.54 -6.86
CA ASP A 30 -22.40 -9.83 -6.93
C ASP A 30 -23.59 -10.79 -6.70
N GLY A 31 -23.31 -11.99 -6.18
CA GLY A 31 -24.31 -13.02 -5.94
C GLY A 31 -25.01 -12.86 -4.59
N ARG A 32 -25.49 -14.00 -4.06
CA ARG A 32 -26.14 -14.06 -2.74
C ARG A 32 -25.18 -13.60 -1.64
N PHE A 33 -25.67 -12.70 -0.81
CA PHE A 33 -25.05 -12.28 0.44
C PHE A 33 -26.02 -12.52 1.60
N ILE A 34 -25.51 -12.48 2.83
CA ILE A 34 -26.32 -12.70 4.03
C ILE A 34 -26.98 -11.40 4.43
N GLU A 35 -26.17 -10.33 4.52
CA GLU A 35 -26.63 -9.03 4.98
C GLU A 35 -25.94 -7.89 4.23
N LYS A 36 -26.68 -6.81 4.00
CA LYS A 36 -26.16 -5.55 3.46
C LYS A 36 -25.83 -4.62 4.63
N LEU A 37 -24.55 -4.27 4.75
CA LEU A 37 -23.99 -3.48 5.84
C LEU A 37 -23.75 -2.02 5.46
N GLY A 38 -23.94 -1.66 4.19
CA GLY A 38 -23.71 -0.28 3.75
C GLY A 38 -23.58 -0.12 2.24
N THR A 39 -23.11 1.05 1.83
CA THR A 39 -22.92 1.44 0.43
C THR A 39 -21.67 2.30 0.26
N TYR A 40 -21.03 2.18 -0.90
CA TYR A 40 -19.91 3.00 -1.31
C TYR A 40 -20.12 3.51 -2.75
N ASN A 41 -20.12 4.84 -2.91
CA ASN A 41 -20.23 5.50 -4.21
C ASN A 41 -18.92 6.22 -4.57
N PRO A 42 -18.05 5.66 -5.42
CA PRO A 42 -16.76 6.26 -5.77
C PRO A 42 -16.88 7.56 -6.58
N LEU A 43 -18.05 7.83 -7.19
CA LEU A 43 -18.29 9.01 -8.02
C LEU A 43 -18.51 10.28 -7.20
N LEU A 44 -18.81 10.13 -5.90
CA LEU A 44 -18.96 11.28 -5.01
C LEU A 44 -17.59 11.83 -4.56
N PRO A 45 -17.51 13.14 -4.30
CA PRO A 45 -16.33 13.80 -3.73
C PRO A 45 -15.87 13.11 -2.46
N LYS A 46 -14.55 13.07 -2.20
CA LYS A 46 -13.97 12.34 -1.07
C LYS A 46 -14.53 12.75 0.29
N ASP A 47 -14.84 14.04 0.42
CA ASP A 47 -15.32 14.68 1.65
C ASP A 47 -16.83 14.56 1.83
N SER A 48 -17.54 13.95 0.86
CA SER A 48 -18.97 13.71 0.98
C SER A 48 -19.25 12.56 1.94
N GLU A 49 -20.07 12.81 2.96
CA GLU A 49 -20.58 11.78 3.89
C GLU A 49 -21.36 10.67 3.17
N GLU A 50 -22.02 11.02 2.06
CA GLU A 50 -22.78 10.05 1.27
C GLU A 50 -21.91 9.09 0.47
N ARG A 51 -20.60 9.38 0.38
CA ARG A 51 -19.64 8.55 -0.33
C ARG A 51 -19.56 7.17 0.27
N VAL A 52 -19.56 7.07 1.60
CA VAL A 52 -19.50 5.80 2.34
C VAL A 52 -20.54 5.84 3.44
N LYS A 53 -21.61 5.05 3.30
CA LYS A 53 -22.61 4.85 4.34
C LYS A 53 -22.45 3.45 4.90
N MET A 54 -22.33 3.33 6.22
CA MET A 54 -22.08 2.07 6.93
C MET A 54 -23.02 1.96 8.13
N ASP A 55 -23.58 0.78 8.32
CA ASP A 55 -24.27 0.41 9.55
C ASP A 55 -23.21 -0.09 10.55
N VAL A 56 -22.86 0.78 11.49
CA VAL A 56 -21.76 0.54 12.43
C VAL A 56 -22.06 -0.64 13.34
N GLU A 57 -23.27 -0.73 13.88
CA GLU A 57 -23.68 -1.76 14.83
C GLU A 57 -23.61 -3.15 14.21
N ARG A 58 -24.14 -3.28 12.98
CA ARG A 58 -24.12 -4.56 12.27
C ARG A 58 -22.72 -4.95 11.83
N ILE A 59 -21.89 -3.99 11.43
CA ILE A 59 -20.50 -4.28 11.08
C ILE A 59 -19.72 -4.77 12.30
N GLN A 60 -19.89 -4.13 13.46
CA GLN A 60 -19.26 -4.54 14.72
C GLN A 60 -19.63 -5.99 15.04
N HIS A 61 -20.92 -6.32 14.99
CA HIS A 61 -21.41 -7.68 15.20
C HIS A 61 -20.73 -8.71 14.30
N TRP A 62 -20.59 -8.42 13.00
CA TRP A 62 -19.93 -9.34 12.07
C TRP A 62 -18.41 -9.44 12.32
N LEU A 63 -17.76 -8.36 12.74
CA LEU A 63 -16.35 -8.37 13.14
C LEU A 63 -16.14 -9.24 14.39
N ASP A 64 -17.03 -9.14 15.37
CA ASP A 64 -16.99 -9.94 16.60
C ASP A 64 -17.20 -11.44 16.33
N LEU A 65 -18.03 -11.76 15.32
CA LEU A 65 -18.20 -13.13 14.80
C LEU A 65 -17.00 -13.62 13.95
N GLY A 66 -15.94 -12.81 13.80
CA GLY A 66 -14.71 -13.17 13.10
C GLY A 66 -14.74 -12.93 11.59
N ALA A 67 -15.69 -12.15 11.07
CA ALA A 67 -15.71 -11.81 9.65
C ALA A 67 -14.49 -10.96 9.26
N GLN A 68 -13.82 -11.34 8.16
CA GLN A 68 -12.62 -10.65 7.70
C GLN A 68 -12.96 -9.58 6.63
N PRO A 69 -12.69 -8.28 6.88
CA PRO A 69 -12.91 -7.25 5.87
C PRO A 69 -11.84 -7.28 4.77
N THR A 70 -12.21 -6.92 3.54
CA THR A 70 -11.24 -6.73 2.44
C THR A 70 -10.47 -5.41 2.60
N ASP A 71 -9.30 -5.24 1.95
CA ASP A 71 -8.43 -4.06 2.16
C ASP A 71 -9.17 -2.73 1.97
N ARG A 72 -10.05 -2.63 0.97
CA ARG A 72 -10.82 -1.39 0.76
C ARG A 72 -11.81 -1.11 1.88
N VAL A 73 -12.49 -2.14 2.39
CA VAL A 73 -13.43 -2.01 3.52
C VAL A 73 -12.67 -1.72 4.80
N ALA A 74 -11.50 -2.35 5.01
CA ALA A 74 -10.62 -2.05 6.13
C ALA A 74 -10.24 -0.57 6.16
N ARG A 75 -9.93 0.05 5.02
CA ARG A 75 -9.67 1.50 4.95
C ARG A 75 -10.87 2.37 5.31
N PHE A 76 -12.09 1.93 5.00
CA PHE A 76 -13.30 2.64 5.43
C PHE A 76 -13.49 2.54 6.95
N LEU A 77 -13.24 1.37 7.53
CA LEU A 77 -13.27 1.17 8.98
C LEU A 77 -12.20 1.99 9.71
N GLU A 78 -10.98 2.04 9.16
CA GLU A 78 -9.89 2.87 9.67
C GLU A 78 -10.21 4.37 9.62
N ALA A 79 -10.87 4.83 8.55
CA ALA A 79 -11.31 6.21 8.42
C ALA A 79 -12.44 6.56 9.41
N ALA A 80 -13.31 5.60 9.71
CA ALA A 80 -14.40 5.73 10.69
C ALA A 80 -13.94 5.53 12.14
N GLY A 81 -12.67 5.18 12.39
CA GLY A 81 -12.14 4.92 13.74
C GLY A 81 -12.57 3.58 14.36
N LEU A 82 -13.21 2.71 13.58
CA LEU A 82 -13.68 1.38 14.03
C LEU A 82 -12.58 0.33 14.07
N ARG A 83 -11.42 0.62 13.46
CA ARG A 83 -10.27 -0.27 13.41
C ARG A 83 -8.99 0.52 13.43
N GLU A 84 -7.96 -0.02 14.08
CA GLU A 84 -6.63 0.57 14.10
C GLU A 84 -6.04 0.65 12.68
N LYS A 85 -5.36 1.76 12.40
CA LYS A 85 -4.74 2.00 11.09
C LYS A 85 -3.55 1.06 10.93
N ALA A 86 -3.64 0.14 9.97
CA ALA A 86 -2.51 -0.71 9.64
C ALA A 86 -1.37 0.14 9.03
N THR A 87 -0.16 0.04 9.59
CA THR A 87 1.05 0.65 9.05
C THR A 87 1.44 -0.02 7.74
N ARG A 88 0.97 0.53 6.62
CA ARG A 88 1.28 0.05 5.27
C ARG A 88 2.52 0.77 4.72
N SER A 89 3.66 0.63 5.39
CA SER A 89 4.94 1.13 4.91
C SER A 89 5.67 0.03 4.13
N ASN A 90 6.07 0.29 2.89
CA ASN A 90 6.97 -0.60 2.15
C ASN A 90 8.38 0.01 2.11
N PRO A 91 9.26 -0.32 3.05
CA PRO A 91 10.58 0.30 3.17
C PRO A 91 11.47 0.04 1.95
N LYS A 92 11.24 -1.04 1.21
CA LYS A 92 12.03 -1.44 0.04
C LYS A 92 11.65 -0.73 -1.26
N LYS A 93 10.55 0.05 -1.28
CA LYS A 93 10.07 0.71 -2.51
C LYS A 93 11.01 1.83 -3.00
N GLY A 94 11.79 2.41 -2.09
CA GLY A 94 12.76 3.46 -2.40
C GLY A 94 14.16 2.96 -2.72
N GLU A 95 14.42 1.65 -2.57
CA GLU A 95 15.77 1.13 -2.83
C GLU A 95 16.02 0.99 -4.33
N PRO A 96 17.13 1.53 -4.85
CA PRO A 96 17.54 1.26 -6.22
C PRO A 96 17.78 -0.25 -6.40
N GLY A 97 17.36 -0.82 -7.53
CA GLY A 97 17.54 -2.25 -7.81
C GLY A 97 19.02 -2.66 -7.78
N GLN A 98 19.30 -3.95 -7.57
CA GLN A 98 20.66 -4.48 -7.37
C GLN A 98 21.67 -3.96 -8.41
N LYS A 99 21.31 -4.01 -9.70
CA LYS A 99 22.15 -3.50 -10.81
C LYS A 99 22.53 -2.02 -10.71
N ALA A 100 21.70 -1.19 -10.08
CA ALA A 100 21.99 0.22 -9.84
C ALA A 100 22.89 0.41 -8.61
N LYS A 101 22.78 -0.48 -7.60
CA LYS A 101 23.71 -0.56 -6.47
C LYS A 101 25.10 -0.99 -6.94
N ASP A 102 25.19 -2.09 -7.69
CA ASP A 102 26.45 -2.61 -8.23
C ASP A 102 27.16 -1.57 -9.13
N ARG A 103 26.41 -0.83 -9.95
CA ARG A 103 26.97 0.24 -10.79
C ARG A 103 27.44 1.45 -10.00
N ALA A 104 26.74 1.81 -8.92
CA ALA A 104 27.16 2.90 -8.05
C ALA A 104 28.44 2.54 -7.28
N GLU A 105 28.56 1.28 -6.85
CA GLU A 105 29.75 0.74 -6.19
C GLU A 105 30.94 0.67 -7.17
N GLU A 106 30.75 0.19 -8.40
CA GLU A 106 31.82 0.20 -9.41
C GLU A 106 32.27 1.62 -9.78
N LYS A 107 31.32 2.57 -9.89
CA LYS A 107 31.65 3.99 -10.12
C LYS A 107 32.38 4.62 -8.93
N ALA A 108 31.99 4.28 -7.69
CA ALA A 108 32.65 4.77 -6.49
C ALA A 108 34.06 4.16 -6.32
N ALA A 109 34.24 2.88 -6.66
CA ALA A 109 35.54 2.21 -6.69
C ALA A 109 36.46 2.80 -7.78
N LYS A 110 35.93 3.08 -8.97
CA LYS A 110 36.70 3.77 -10.03
C LYS A 110 37.02 5.23 -9.69
N ALA A 111 36.12 5.93 -9.00
CA ALA A 111 36.36 7.31 -8.58
C ALA A 111 37.39 7.42 -7.44
N SER A 112 37.39 6.49 -6.49
CA SER A 112 38.40 6.43 -5.43
C SER A 112 39.78 6.07 -5.99
N ALA A 113 39.88 5.06 -6.87
CA ALA A 113 41.13 4.71 -7.54
C ALA A 113 41.70 5.86 -8.42
N ALA A 114 40.84 6.69 -9.02
CA ALA A 114 41.26 7.86 -9.81
C ALA A 114 41.67 9.07 -8.94
N THR A 115 41.22 9.14 -7.68
CA THR A 115 41.59 10.18 -6.71
C THR A 115 42.86 9.82 -5.92
N GLU A 116 43.21 8.54 -5.79
CA GLU A 116 44.45 8.09 -5.16
C GLU A 116 45.68 8.23 -6.09
N ALA A 117 45.52 8.06 -7.41
CA ALA A 117 46.61 8.16 -8.37
C ALA A 117 47.31 9.54 -8.49
N PRO A 118 46.67 10.71 -8.33
CA PRO A 118 47.37 11.98 -8.35
C PRO A 118 48.01 12.34 -7.00
N ALA A 119 47.56 11.76 -5.88
CA ALA A 119 48.13 12.03 -4.55
C ALA A 119 49.50 11.35 -4.38
N GLU A 120 49.65 10.10 -4.85
CA GLU A 120 50.94 9.39 -4.82
C GLU A 120 51.96 10.00 -5.81
N ALA A 121 51.50 10.63 -6.90
CA ALA A 121 52.37 11.34 -7.84
C ALA A 121 52.82 12.73 -7.34
N THR A 122 52.02 13.42 -6.52
CA THR A 122 52.46 14.66 -5.85
C THR A 122 53.42 14.37 -4.69
N GLU A 123 53.24 13.28 -3.95
CA GLU A 123 54.14 12.92 -2.84
C GLU A 123 55.49 12.37 -3.36
N ALA A 124 55.51 11.65 -4.49
CA ALA A 124 56.75 11.20 -5.14
C ALA A 124 57.54 12.33 -5.84
N ALA A 125 56.87 13.41 -6.27
CA ALA A 125 57.55 14.56 -6.87
C ALA A 125 58.19 15.49 -5.81
N GLU A 126 57.63 15.57 -4.59
CA GLU A 126 58.20 16.34 -3.49
C GLU A 126 59.36 15.59 -2.80
N ALA A 127 59.34 14.25 -2.79
CA ALA A 127 60.46 13.44 -2.27
C ALA A 127 61.69 13.36 -3.20
N ALA A 128 61.55 13.62 -4.50
CA ALA A 128 62.64 13.54 -5.48
C ALA A 128 63.34 14.89 -5.75
N ALA A 129 62.82 16.00 -5.21
CA ALA A 129 63.45 17.34 -5.31
C ALA A 129 64.23 17.74 -4.04
N GLY A 130 64.35 16.83 -3.08
CA GLY A 130 65.06 17.02 -1.81
C GLY A 130 66.10 15.95 -1.54
N GLU A 131 67.08 15.79 -2.43
CA GLU A 131 68.44 15.31 -2.08
C GLU A 131 69.48 16.08 -2.90
#